data_AF-A0AB33V7W2-F1
#
_entry.id   AF-A0AB33V7W2-F1
#
_cell.length_a   1.000
_cell.length_b   1.000
_cell.length_c   1.000
_cell.angle_alpha   90.00
_cell.angle_beta   90.00
_cell.angle_gamma   90.00
#
_symmetry.space_group_name_H-M   'P 1'
#
loop_
_entity.id
_entity.type
_entity.pdbx_description
1 polymer ?
#
loop_
_entity_poly.entity_id
_entity_poly.type
_entity_poly.pdbx_seq_one_letter_code
_entity_poly.pdbx_strand_id
1 'polypeptide(L)'
;MAAPETRPTTYLARLRERLAQKGHTLLDDAWRGQRASYRFRCAHGHETSRSGIHALRFLIDCPTCEVEAKLARLQQIARQAGGECLSTRYSNSAAKYRFRCRLGHEFEMRGIAVTAGQWCRRCAYIQLGEASRDPEGLARIQEAARKRGGQWLPQPYTRIQDTYRFRCAEDHEWTARGSMVVQGQWCRLCANKARGEASLRKDGLDELRRIAQGHGGQCLTHRYEGIRGRYQFRCAQGHEWETNGVTVIQGAWCRACSRDKLKLGIEAMRKMAAQRGGLCISDTYVDIETKLEWECARGHRWHTTPRSIIAGHWCAQCYYLSRITRDETRRKRRYEVVEV
;
A
#
# COMPACT_ATOMS: atom_id res chain seq x y z
N MET A 1 77.71 51.76 -43.18
CA MET A 1 76.72 51.05 -44.01
C MET A 1 77.14 49.60 -44.16
N ALA A 2 76.16 48.69 -44.06
CA ALA A 2 76.21 47.23 -44.27
C ALA A 2 76.80 46.39 -43.13
N ALA A 3 76.23 45.26 -42.68
CA ALA A 3 74.88 44.68 -42.64
C ALA A 3 74.99 43.46 -41.68
N PRO A 4 73.93 43.04 -40.98
CA PRO A 4 74.05 42.24 -39.76
C PRO A 4 74.07 40.71 -39.98
N GLU A 5 74.79 40.05 -39.08
CA GLU A 5 74.86 38.64 -38.72
C GLU A 5 73.85 37.66 -39.37
N THR A 6 74.38 36.74 -40.18
CA THR A 6 73.69 35.52 -40.63
C THR A 6 73.62 34.46 -39.52
N ARG A 7 72.68 34.62 -38.57
CA ARG A 7 72.18 33.53 -37.69
C ARG A 7 70.76 32.97 -37.99
N PRO A 8 70.25 32.80 -39.24
CA PRO A 8 68.94 32.14 -39.48
C PRO A 8 68.97 30.62 -39.71
N THR A 9 70.12 30.02 -40.05
CA THR A 9 70.20 28.65 -40.59
C THR A 9 70.13 27.54 -39.53
N THR A 10 70.63 27.78 -38.31
CA THR A 10 70.65 26.77 -37.24
C THR A 10 69.27 26.54 -36.64
N TYR A 11 68.43 27.57 -36.50
CA TYR A 11 67.10 27.44 -35.90
C TYR A 11 66.12 26.68 -36.81
N LEU A 12 66.15 26.93 -38.12
CA LEU A 12 65.31 26.18 -39.06
C LEU A 12 65.73 24.71 -39.15
N ALA A 13 67.04 24.43 -39.15
CA ALA A 13 67.57 23.06 -39.13
C ALA A 13 67.15 22.30 -37.85
N ARG A 14 67.28 22.94 -36.68
CA ARG A 14 66.83 22.39 -35.40
C ARG A 14 65.32 22.16 -35.36
N LEU A 15 64.54 23.05 -35.98
CA LEU A 15 63.08 22.89 -36.10
C LEU A 15 62.73 21.67 -36.96
N ARG A 16 63.42 21.47 -38.10
CA ARG A 16 63.26 20.28 -38.95
C ARG A 16 63.61 19.00 -38.20
N GLU A 17 64.73 18.98 -37.49
CA GLU A 17 65.17 17.83 -36.71
C GLU A 17 64.14 17.45 -35.63
N ARG A 18 63.65 18.43 -34.85
CA ARG A 18 62.64 18.16 -33.81
C ARG A 18 61.31 17.67 -34.37
N LEU A 19 60.87 18.22 -35.50
CA LEU A 19 59.65 17.77 -36.18
C LEU A 19 59.83 16.35 -36.74
N ALA A 20 61.00 16.03 -37.29
CA ALA A 20 61.32 14.71 -37.82
C ALA A 20 61.32 13.61 -36.75
N GLN A 21 61.68 13.92 -35.50
CA GLN A 21 61.61 12.95 -34.37
C GLN A 21 60.19 12.39 -34.13
N LYS A 22 59.15 13.12 -34.56
CA LYS A 22 57.75 12.69 -34.51
C LYS A 22 57.17 12.37 -35.89
N GLY A 23 58.01 12.29 -36.92
CA GLY A 23 57.60 12.02 -38.31
C GLY A 23 56.87 13.19 -38.97
N HIS A 24 57.16 14.43 -38.56
CA HIS A 24 56.62 15.64 -39.18
C HIS A 24 57.60 16.27 -40.18
N THR A 25 57.08 16.70 -41.33
CA THR A 25 57.82 17.40 -42.38
C THR A 25 57.49 18.89 -42.32
N LEU A 26 58.50 19.74 -42.14
CA LEU A 26 58.35 21.20 -42.16
C LEU A 26 58.07 21.67 -43.61
N LEU A 27 57.03 22.49 -43.79
CA LEU A 27 56.62 23.02 -45.11
C LEU A 27 57.19 24.42 -45.38
N ASP A 28 57.54 25.17 -44.34
CA ASP A 28 58.19 26.47 -44.48
C ASP A 28 59.71 26.34 -44.75
N ASP A 29 60.21 27.18 -45.63
CA ASP A 29 61.58 27.21 -46.14
C ASP A 29 62.48 28.27 -45.49
N ALA A 30 61.90 29.25 -44.81
CA ALA A 30 62.62 30.34 -44.16
C ALA A 30 62.23 30.53 -42.68
N TRP A 31 63.24 30.85 -41.85
CA TRP A 31 63.03 31.22 -40.45
C TRP A 31 62.56 32.68 -40.34
N ARG A 32 61.32 32.89 -39.87
CA ARG A 32 60.66 34.19 -39.68
C ARG A 32 60.64 34.67 -38.21
N GLY A 33 61.44 34.04 -37.35
CA GLY A 33 61.52 34.37 -35.92
C GLY A 33 60.76 33.40 -35.01
N GLN A 34 60.97 33.52 -33.69
CA GLN A 34 60.48 32.56 -32.69
C GLN A 34 58.96 32.59 -32.48
N ARG A 35 58.33 33.75 -32.64
CA ARG A 35 56.87 33.91 -32.51
C ARG A 35 56.12 33.69 -33.82
N ALA A 36 56.83 33.56 -34.94
CA ALA A 36 56.20 33.27 -36.22
C ALA A 36 55.62 31.86 -36.22
N SER A 37 54.51 31.68 -36.94
CA SER A 37 53.86 30.39 -37.16
C SER A 37 54.55 29.65 -38.31
N TYR A 38 54.84 28.37 -38.08
CA TYR A 38 55.43 27.46 -39.05
C TYR A 38 54.47 26.30 -39.29
N ARG A 39 54.22 26.00 -40.57
CA ARG A 39 53.39 24.91 -41.06
C ARG A 39 54.23 23.66 -41.23
N PHE A 40 53.69 22.54 -40.80
CA PHE A 40 54.29 21.23 -40.97
C PHE A 40 53.21 20.18 -41.21
N ARG A 41 53.58 19.12 -41.92
CA ARG A 41 52.73 18.01 -42.30
C ARG A 41 53.13 16.76 -41.50
N CYS A 42 52.18 16.04 -40.92
CA CYS A 42 52.48 14.76 -40.28
C CYS A 42 52.61 13.61 -41.28
N ALA A 43 53.09 12.46 -40.81
CA ALA A 43 53.20 11.22 -41.60
C ALA A 43 51.85 10.77 -42.21
N HIS A 44 50.72 11.11 -41.59
CA HIS A 44 49.37 10.84 -42.10
C HIS A 44 48.84 11.92 -43.06
N GLY A 45 49.67 12.92 -43.43
CA GLY A 45 49.30 13.96 -44.39
C GLY A 45 48.60 15.18 -43.80
N HIS A 46 48.33 15.22 -42.49
CA HIS A 46 47.68 16.37 -41.86
C HIS A 46 48.60 17.57 -41.74
N GLU A 47 48.14 18.73 -42.22
CA GLU A 47 48.86 20.00 -42.09
C GLU A 47 48.41 20.75 -40.85
N THR A 48 49.38 21.15 -40.03
CA THR A 48 49.11 21.95 -38.82
C THR A 48 50.18 23.03 -38.66
N SER A 49 49.91 24.02 -37.83
CA SER A 49 50.84 25.13 -37.59
C SER A 49 51.04 25.42 -36.11
N ARG A 50 52.27 25.76 -35.74
CA ARG A 50 52.66 26.15 -34.38
C ARG A 50 53.72 27.24 -34.43
N SER A 51 53.88 27.97 -33.34
CA SER A 51 54.94 28.97 -33.23
C SER A 51 56.31 28.31 -33.15
N GLY A 52 57.34 28.96 -33.71
CA GLY A 52 58.70 28.44 -33.75
C GLY A 52 59.26 28.10 -32.36
N ILE A 53 58.98 28.92 -31.35
CA ILE A 53 59.41 28.67 -29.97
C ILE A 53 58.75 27.43 -29.37
N HIS A 54 57.48 27.18 -29.69
CA HIS A 54 56.74 26.03 -29.18
C HIS A 54 57.26 24.73 -29.82
N ALA A 55 57.46 24.75 -31.13
CA ALA A 55 57.98 23.60 -31.88
C ALA A 55 59.46 23.29 -31.58
N LEU A 56 60.25 24.28 -31.17
CA LEU A 56 61.63 24.08 -30.70
C LEU A 56 61.70 23.57 -29.26
N ARG A 57 60.70 23.84 -28.42
CA ARG A 57 60.68 23.47 -26.99
C ARG A 57 60.01 22.12 -26.74
N PHE A 58 58.91 21.84 -27.42
CA PHE A 58 58.08 20.66 -27.21
C PHE A 58 58.04 19.77 -28.46
N LEU A 59 57.99 18.46 -28.26
CA LEU A 59 57.63 17.54 -29.34
C LEU A 59 56.13 17.68 -29.60
N ILE A 60 55.78 18.13 -30.80
CA ILE A 60 54.40 18.36 -31.17
C ILE A 60 53.82 17.06 -31.70
N ASP A 61 52.71 16.61 -31.12
CA ASP A 61 51.88 15.57 -31.72
C ASP A 61 50.86 16.19 -32.67
N CYS A 62 50.46 15.45 -33.70
CA CYS A 62 49.43 15.92 -34.62
C CYS A 62 48.04 15.87 -33.94
N PRO A 63 47.36 17.01 -33.73
CA PRO A 63 46.05 17.05 -33.07
C PRO A 63 44.99 16.25 -33.83
N THR A 64 45.04 16.24 -35.16
CA THR A 64 44.10 15.45 -35.98
C THR A 64 44.33 13.96 -35.81
N CYS A 65 45.58 13.50 -35.87
CA CYS A 65 45.92 12.09 -35.59
C CYS A 65 45.53 11.67 -34.17
N GLU A 66 45.69 12.55 -33.19
CA GLU A 66 45.33 12.26 -31.80
C GLU A 66 43.81 12.06 -31.64
N VAL A 67 43.01 12.91 -32.30
CA VAL A 67 41.55 12.81 -32.31
C VAL A 67 41.08 11.55 -33.04
N GLU A 68 41.67 11.24 -34.20
CA GLU A 68 41.38 10.01 -34.95
C GLU A 68 41.76 8.76 -34.17
N ALA A 69 42.93 8.74 -33.52
CA ALA A 69 43.36 7.62 -32.67
C ALA A 69 42.40 7.41 -31.49
N LYS A 70 41.89 8.49 -30.88
CA LYS A 70 40.88 8.41 -29.81
C LYS A 70 39.54 7.87 -30.33
N LEU A 71 39.10 8.28 -31.52
CA LEU A 71 37.91 7.70 -32.15
C LEU A 71 38.08 6.22 -32.46
N ALA A 72 39.22 5.86 -33.06
CA ALA A 72 39.57 4.48 -33.42
C ALA A 72 39.59 3.58 -32.17
N ARG A 73 40.10 4.09 -31.04
CA ARG A 73 40.04 3.37 -29.75
C ARG A 73 38.61 3.12 -29.30
N LEU A 74 37.71 4.10 -29.39
CA LEU A 74 36.28 3.90 -29.06
C LEU A 74 35.61 2.89 -30.01
N GLN A 75 35.91 2.94 -31.29
CA GLN A 75 35.42 1.99 -32.29
C GLN A 75 35.93 0.57 -32.01
N GLN A 76 37.19 0.42 -31.61
CA GLN A 76 37.77 -0.87 -31.25
C GLN A 76 37.11 -1.47 -30.01
N ILE A 77 36.90 -0.68 -28.95
CA ILE A 77 36.20 -1.12 -27.74
C ILE A 77 34.77 -1.56 -28.07
N ALA A 78 34.08 -0.81 -28.94
CA ALA A 78 32.75 -1.20 -29.40
C ALA A 78 32.74 -2.57 -30.08
N ARG A 79 33.70 -2.83 -30.98
CA ARG A 79 33.84 -4.14 -31.66
C ARG A 79 34.14 -5.27 -30.68
N GLN A 80 35.05 -5.04 -29.72
CA GLN A 80 35.39 -6.03 -28.69
C GLN A 80 34.19 -6.36 -27.78
N ALA A 81 33.34 -5.37 -27.49
CA ALA A 81 32.09 -5.57 -26.75
C ALA A 81 30.95 -6.18 -27.60
N GLY A 82 31.24 -6.61 -28.84
CA GLY A 82 30.26 -7.20 -29.76
C GLY A 82 29.28 -6.16 -30.29
N GLY A 83 29.72 -4.96 -30.63
CA GLY A 83 28.91 -3.92 -31.22
C GLY A 83 29.71 -3.02 -32.15
N GLU A 84 29.15 -1.86 -32.47
CA GLU A 84 29.80 -0.86 -33.31
C GLU A 84 29.54 0.56 -32.81
N CYS A 85 30.47 1.46 -33.16
CA CYS A 85 30.32 2.89 -32.92
C CYS A 85 29.78 3.54 -34.19
N LEU A 86 28.65 4.22 -34.07
CA LEU A 86 27.97 4.93 -35.17
C LEU A 86 28.51 6.36 -35.33
N SER A 87 29.23 6.88 -34.33
CA SER A 87 29.84 8.20 -34.40
C SER A 87 31.11 8.21 -35.25
N THR A 88 31.22 9.19 -36.15
CA THR A 88 32.33 9.35 -37.11
C THR A 88 33.33 10.43 -36.73
N ARG A 89 33.08 11.20 -35.67
CA ARG A 89 33.95 12.29 -35.19
C ARG A 89 34.15 12.22 -33.69
N TYR A 90 35.37 12.51 -33.23
CA TYR A 90 35.69 12.58 -31.81
C TYR A 90 35.77 14.03 -31.34
N SER A 91 34.91 14.42 -30.40
CA SER A 91 34.92 15.76 -29.81
C SER A 91 35.80 15.80 -28.55
N ASN A 92 35.42 15.09 -27.49
CA ASN A 92 36.18 15.00 -26.24
C ASN A 92 35.72 13.78 -25.42
N SER A 93 36.48 13.42 -24.38
CA SER A 93 36.19 12.21 -23.59
C SER A 93 34.86 12.25 -22.84
N ALA A 94 34.34 13.44 -22.50
CA ALA A 94 33.07 13.61 -21.81
C ALA A 94 31.85 13.67 -22.77
N ALA A 95 32.09 13.85 -24.06
CA ALA A 95 31.06 13.91 -25.09
C ALA A 95 30.36 12.55 -25.24
N LYS A 96 29.11 12.59 -25.67
CA LYS A 96 28.31 11.40 -25.96
C LYS A 96 28.56 10.93 -27.39
N TYR A 97 28.69 9.62 -27.54
CA TYR A 97 28.86 8.92 -28.80
C TYR A 97 27.76 7.89 -28.95
N ARG A 98 27.33 7.65 -30.19
CA ARG A 98 26.28 6.68 -30.52
C ARG A 98 26.90 5.32 -30.79
N PHE A 99 26.34 4.28 -30.20
CA PHE A 99 26.76 2.90 -30.35
C PHE A 99 25.57 1.99 -30.62
N ARG A 100 25.83 0.84 -31.24
CA ARG A 100 24.86 -0.25 -31.46
C ARG A 100 25.47 -1.55 -30.97
N CYS A 101 24.76 -2.32 -30.13
CA CYS A 101 25.25 -3.61 -29.65
C CYS A 101 24.80 -4.79 -30.55
N ARG A 102 25.33 -5.99 -30.30
CA ARG A 102 24.95 -7.25 -31.00
C ARG A 102 23.46 -7.58 -31.01
N LEU A 103 22.73 -7.14 -29.98
CA LEU A 103 21.27 -7.34 -29.90
C LEU A 103 20.48 -6.23 -30.62
N GLY A 104 21.16 -5.36 -31.37
CA GLY A 104 20.55 -4.26 -32.11
C GLY A 104 20.17 -3.04 -31.28
N HIS A 105 20.51 -2.99 -29.98
CA HIS A 105 20.22 -1.82 -29.17
C HIS A 105 21.12 -0.65 -29.56
N GLU A 106 20.52 0.43 -30.05
CA GLU A 106 21.18 1.72 -30.20
C GLU A 106 21.13 2.52 -28.90
N PHE A 107 22.27 3.09 -28.50
CA PHE A 107 22.38 3.90 -27.28
C PHE A 107 23.48 4.94 -27.38
N GLU A 108 23.37 5.98 -26.55
CA GLU A 108 24.40 7.02 -26.41
C GLU A 108 25.17 6.84 -25.11
N MET A 109 26.49 6.99 -25.18
CA MET A 109 27.35 6.89 -24.00
C MET A 109 28.57 7.81 -24.08
N ARG A 110 29.07 8.27 -22.92
CA ARG A 110 30.28 9.09 -22.86
C ARG A 110 31.51 8.28 -23.22
N GLY A 111 32.45 8.87 -23.97
CA GLY A 111 33.70 8.19 -24.36
C GLY A 111 34.51 7.66 -23.16
N ILE A 112 34.56 8.44 -22.07
CA ILE A 112 35.22 8.04 -20.81
C ILE A 112 34.54 6.84 -20.14
N ALA A 113 33.21 6.72 -20.24
CA ALA A 113 32.46 5.60 -19.66
C ALA A 113 32.71 4.32 -20.45
N VAL A 114 32.74 4.40 -21.78
CA VAL A 114 33.04 3.26 -22.66
C VAL A 114 34.47 2.77 -22.46
N THR A 115 35.43 3.69 -22.33
CA THR A 115 36.83 3.33 -22.02
C THR A 115 37.03 2.75 -20.62
N ALA A 116 36.16 3.09 -19.66
CA ALA A 116 36.11 2.47 -18.33
C ALA A 116 35.38 1.11 -18.30
N GLY A 117 34.93 0.58 -19.44
CA GLY A 117 34.28 -0.73 -19.54
C GLY A 117 32.74 -0.70 -19.42
N GLN A 118 32.12 0.48 -19.36
CA GLN A 118 30.66 0.56 -19.40
C GLN A 118 30.15 0.38 -20.84
N TRP A 119 29.12 -0.44 -21.00
CA TRP A 119 28.53 -0.75 -22.31
C TRP A 119 27.00 -0.73 -22.26
N CYS A 120 26.35 -1.44 -23.20
CA CYS A 120 24.90 -1.49 -23.36
C CYS A 120 24.19 -1.93 -22.07
N ARG A 121 23.56 -0.96 -21.39
CA ARG A 121 22.80 -1.20 -20.15
C ARG A 121 21.65 -2.18 -20.34
N ARG A 122 21.00 -2.18 -21.52
CA ARG A 122 19.91 -3.11 -21.84
C ARG A 122 20.42 -4.54 -21.91
N CYS A 123 21.57 -4.78 -22.53
CA CYS A 123 22.19 -6.10 -22.53
C CYS A 123 22.63 -6.53 -21.13
N ALA A 124 23.20 -5.61 -20.34
CA ALA A 124 23.58 -5.90 -18.96
C ALA A 124 22.36 -6.29 -18.10
N TYR A 125 21.21 -5.62 -18.29
CA TYR A 125 19.96 -5.97 -17.61
C TYR A 125 19.40 -7.33 -18.05
N ILE A 126 19.47 -7.64 -19.35
CA ILE A 126 19.07 -8.96 -19.87
C ILE A 126 19.95 -10.06 -19.27
N GLN A 127 21.28 -9.89 -19.29
CA GLN A 127 22.22 -10.87 -18.72
C GLN A 127 22.04 -11.03 -17.21
N LEU A 128 21.81 -9.94 -16.47
CA LEU A 128 21.48 -10.01 -15.04
C LEU A 128 20.15 -10.74 -14.82
N GLY A 129 19.16 -10.48 -15.66
CA GLY A 129 17.86 -11.16 -15.66
C GLY A 129 17.99 -12.66 -15.92
N GLU A 130 18.77 -13.05 -16.92
CA GLU A 130 19.09 -14.45 -17.27
C GLU A 130 19.87 -15.15 -16.15
N ALA A 131 20.90 -14.52 -15.61
CA ALA A 131 21.66 -15.06 -14.47
C ALA A 131 20.82 -15.17 -13.19
N SER A 132 19.78 -14.35 -13.05
CA SER A 132 18.81 -14.42 -11.97
C SER A 132 17.69 -15.45 -12.21
N ARG A 133 17.62 -16.08 -13.39
CA ARG A 133 16.70 -17.19 -13.63
C ARG A 133 17.24 -18.41 -12.90
N ASP A 134 16.65 -18.71 -11.75
CA ASP A 134 16.83 -19.98 -11.05
C ASP A 134 16.36 -21.12 -11.99
N PRO A 135 17.26 -21.93 -12.58
CA PRO A 135 16.90 -22.99 -13.50
C PRO A 135 16.09 -24.09 -12.81
N GLU A 136 16.29 -24.28 -11.50
CA GLU A 136 15.60 -25.27 -10.67
C GLU A 136 14.30 -24.72 -10.07
N GLY A 137 14.02 -23.42 -10.27
CA GLY A 137 12.85 -22.76 -9.70
C GLY A 137 11.52 -23.38 -10.13
N LEU A 138 11.41 -23.85 -11.37
CA LEU A 138 10.21 -24.57 -11.84
C LEU A 138 10.02 -25.90 -11.10
N ALA A 139 11.09 -26.68 -10.95
CA ALA A 139 11.05 -27.96 -10.24
C ALA A 139 10.62 -27.76 -8.78
N ARG A 140 11.13 -26.71 -8.12
CA ARG A 140 10.72 -26.36 -6.74
C ARG A 140 9.24 -25.98 -6.64
N ILE A 141 8.72 -25.22 -7.60
CA ILE A 141 7.30 -24.85 -7.65
C ILE A 141 6.42 -26.10 -7.84
N GLN A 142 6.79 -26.97 -8.77
CA GLN A 142 6.07 -28.22 -9.04
C GLN A 142 6.10 -29.16 -7.83
N GLU A 143 7.26 -29.29 -7.18
CA GLU A 143 7.40 -30.10 -5.96
C GLU A 143 6.57 -29.56 -4.79
N ALA A 144 6.59 -28.23 -4.59
CA ALA A 144 5.77 -27.59 -3.57
C ALA A 144 4.26 -27.78 -3.81
N ALA A 145 3.83 -27.79 -5.08
CA ALA A 145 2.46 -28.10 -5.43
C ALA A 145 2.11 -29.57 -5.14
N ARG A 146 2.97 -30.50 -5.56
CA ARG A 146 2.81 -31.94 -5.35
C ARG A 146 2.70 -32.31 -3.87
N LYS A 147 3.57 -31.74 -3.02
CA LYS A 147 3.55 -31.95 -1.56
C LYS A 147 2.23 -31.55 -0.90
N ARG A 148 1.45 -30.66 -1.52
CA ARG A 148 0.14 -30.21 -1.02
C ARG A 148 -1.05 -30.84 -1.76
N GLY A 149 -0.81 -31.91 -2.52
CA GLY A 149 -1.84 -32.62 -3.26
C GLY A 149 -2.48 -31.79 -4.37
N GLY A 150 -1.78 -30.77 -4.89
CA GLY A 150 -2.27 -29.99 -6.02
C GLY A 150 -1.27 -29.95 -7.17
N GLN A 151 -1.65 -29.24 -8.22
CA GLN A 151 -0.92 -29.17 -9.48
C GLN A 151 -0.68 -27.73 -9.91
N TRP A 152 0.48 -27.53 -10.52
CA TRP A 152 0.78 -26.33 -11.30
C TRP A 152 0.21 -26.50 -12.70
N LEU A 153 -0.45 -25.45 -13.22
CA LEU A 153 -1.04 -25.48 -14.57
C LEU A 153 0.01 -25.04 -15.62
N PRO A 154 0.13 -25.73 -16.78
CA PRO A 154 1.19 -25.47 -17.75
C PRO A 154 1.24 -24.02 -18.26
N GLN A 155 2.35 -23.32 -18.00
CA GLN A 155 2.68 -22.00 -18.54
C GLN A 155 4.20 -21.86 -18.75
N PRO A 156 4.69 -20.99 -19.65
CA PRO A 156 6.11 -20.75 -19.80
C PRO A 156 6.72 -20.27 -18.48
N TYR A 157 7.72 -20.99 -17.95
CA TYR A 157 8.46 -20.54 -16.79
C TYR A 157 9.42 -19.42 -17.19
N THR A 158 9.41 -18.36 -16.39
CA THR A 158 10.17 -17.14 -16.63
C THR A 158 11.12 -16.88 -15.48
N ARG A 159 10.59 -16.80 -14.25
CA ARG A 159 11.34 -16.68 -12.99
C ARG A 159 10.44 -17.02 -11.81
N ILE A 160 11.02 -17.46 -10.71
CA ILE A 160 10.29 -17.84 -9.49
C ILE A 160 9.39 -16.72 -8.91
N GLN A 161 9.71 -15.45 -9.16
CA GLN A 161 8.92 -14.31 -8.67
C GLN A 161 7.66 -14.01 -9.49
N ASP A 162 7.51 -14.61 -10.67
CA ASP A 162 6.34 -14.38 -11.51
C ASP A 162 5.14 -15.19 -11.02
N THR A 163 3.97 -14.78 -11.51
CA THR A 163 2.68 -15.37 -11.15
C THR A 163 2.33 -16.53 -12.07
N TYR A 164 1.96 -17.64 -11.47
CA TYR A 164 1.52 -18.86 -12.14
C TYR A 164 0.15 -19.29 -11.64
N ARG A 165 -0.51 -20.13 -12.43
CA ARG A 165 -1.80 -20.73 -12.08
C ARG A 165 -1.60 -22.08 -11.36
N PHE A 166 -2.37 -22.29 -10.30
CA PHE A 166 -2.33 -23.49 -9.48
C PHE A 166 -3.75 -24.03 -9.27
N ARG A 167 -3.85 -25.33 -9.02
CA ARG A 167 -5.08 -26.03 -8.64
C ARG A 167 -4.79 -26.93 -7.45
N CYS A 168 -5.65 -26.92 -6.41
CA CYS A 168 -5.46 -27.79 -5.24
C CYS A 168 -6.24 -29.10 -5.36
N ALA A 169 -6.12 -29.98 -4.36
CA ALA A 169 -6.86 -31.24 -4.27
C ALA A 169 -8.39 -31.07 -4.27
N GLU A 170 -8.89 -29.95 -3.73
CA GLU A 170 -10.31 -29.59 -3.67
C GLU A 170 -10.76 -28.83 -4.94
N ASP A 171 -10.00 -28.92 -6.04
CA ASP A 171 -10.25 -28.31 -7.35
C ASP A 171 -10.35 -26.77 -7.38
N HIS A 172 -9.91 -26.09 -6.32
CA HIS A 172 -9.83 -24.63 -6.37
C HIS A 172 -8.68 -24.17 -7.26
N GLU A 173 -8.96 -23.31 -8.23
CA GLU A 173 -7.95 -22.64 -9.04
C GLU A 173 -7.62 -21.25 -8.52
N TRP A 174 -6.33 -20.89 -8.51
CA TRP A 174 -5.90 -19.54 -8.19
C TRP A 174 -4.58 -19.17 -8.87
N THR A 175 -4.27 -17.87 -8.86
CA THR A 175 -2.98 -17.33 -9.29
C THR A 175 -2.13 -16.96 -8.07
N ALA A 176 -0.86 -17.33 -8.09
CA ALA A 176 0.09 -16.98 -7.03
C ALA A 176 1.51 -16.86 -7.59
N ARG A 177 2.39 -16.15 -6.87
CA ARG A 177 3.82 -16.11 -7.19
C ARG A 177 4.46 -17.46 -6.88
N GLY A 178 5.34 -17.94 -7.75
CA GLY A 178 6.08 -19.19 -7.54
C GLY A 178 6.84 -19.21 -6.21
N SER A 179 7.47 -18.09 -5.84
CA SER A 179 8.20 -17.91 -4.59
C SER A 179 7.33 -18.09 -3.35
N MET A 180 6.09 -17.60 -3.38
CA MET A 180 5.14 -17.73 -2.27
C MET A 180 4.68 -19.18 -2.08
N VAL A 181 4.47 -19.91 -3.18
CA VAL A 181 4.12 -21.33 -3.15
C VAL A 181 5.23 -22.16 -2.51
N VAL A 182 6.48 -21.90 -2.91
CA VAL A 182 7.67 -22.55 -2.37
C VAL A 182 7.88 -22.21 -0.89
N GLN A 183 7.65 -20.95 -0.48
CA GLN A 183 7.71 -20.51 0.93
C GLN A 183 6.58 -21.06 1.80
N GLY A 184 5.53 -21.61 1.18
CA GLY A 184 4.53 -22.38 1.88
C GLY A 184 3.12 -21.78 1.88
N GLN A 185 2.90 -20.68 1.16
CA GLN A 185 1.55 -20.16 0.95
C GLN A 185 0.83 -20.97 -0.11
N TRP A 186 -0.40 -21.41 0.19
CA TRP A 186 -1.18 -22.28 -0.69
C TRP A 186 -2.63 -21.79 -0.85
N CYS A 187 -3.52 -22.67 -1.30
CA CYS A 187 -4.94 -22.40 -1.49
C CYS A 187 -5.57 -21.72 -0.26
N ARG A 188 -6.00 -20.47 -0.45
CA ARG A 188 -6.62 -19.67 0.62
C ARG A 188 -7.96 -20.24 1.06
N LEU A 189 -8.72 -20.84 0.15
CA LEU A 189 -10.02 -21.45 0.46
C LEU A 189 -9.85 -22.66 1.38
N CYS A 190 -8.92 -23.56 1.05
CA CYS A 190 -8.57 -24.69 1.92
C CYS A 190 -8.01 -24.22 3.28
N ALA A 191 -7.11 -23.23 3.28
CA ALA A 191 -6.54 -22.70 4.51
C ALA A 191 -7.59 -22.02 5.41
N ASN A 192 -8.58 -21.34 4.82
CA ASN A 192 -9.68 -20.73 5.56
C ASN A 192 -10.66 -21.78 6.09
N LYS A 193 -10.98 -22.81 5.29
CA LYS A 193 -11.81 -23.95 5.72
C LYS A 193 -11.18 -24.65 6.94
N ALA A 194 -9.90 -25.02 6.84
CA ALA A 194 -9.16 -25.64 7.94
C ALA A 194 -9.06 -24.75 9.19
N ARG A 195 -8.85 -23.44 9.02
CA ARG A 195 -8.88 -22.50 10.16
C ARG A 195 -10.27 -22.37 10.77
N GLY A 196 -11.32 -22.36 9.96
CA GLY A 196 -12.71 -22.34 10.42
C GLY A 196 -13.03 -23.59 11.25
N GLU A 197 -12.66 -24.76 10.75
CA GLU A 197 -12.82 -26.04 11.44
C GLU A 197 -12.02 -26.10 12.74
N ALA A 198 -10.74 -25.67 12.74
CA ALA A 198 -9.92 -25.61 13.94
C ALA A 198 -10.42 -24.59 14.98
N SER A 199 -11.15 -23.56 14.55
CA SER A 199 -11.75 -22.54 15.41
C SER A 199 -13.10 -22.98 16.01
N LEU A 200 -13.66 -24.11 15.57
CA LEU A 200 -14.87 -24.66 16.17
C LEU A 200 -14.54 -25.20 17.56
N ARG A 201 -15.06 -24.54 18.60
CA ARG A 201 -14.99 -25.04 19.97
C ARG A 201 -15.77 -26.35 20.06
N LYS A 202 -15.11 -27.44 20.45
CA LYS A 202 -15.72 -28.78 20.56
C LYS A 202 -16.99 -28.77 21.43
N ASP A 203 -16.99 -27.99 22.52
CA ASP A 203 -18.10 -27.93 23.48
C ASP A 203 -19.08 -26.76 23.22
N GLY A 204 -19.00 -26.13 22.05
CA GLY A 204 -19.74 -24.91 21.75
C GLY A 204 -21.26 -25.09 21.74
N LEU A 205 -21.76 -26.25 21.33
CA LEU A 205 -23.19 -26.57 21.36
C LEU A 205 -23.68 -26.84 22.79
N ASP A 206 -22.86 -27.51 23.59
CA ASP A 206 -23.22 -27.86 24.97
C ASP A 206 -23.28 -26.62 25.87
N GLU A 207 -22.44 -25.62 25.61
CA GLU A 207 -22.55 -24.30 26.23
C GLU A 207 -23.90 -23.63 25.88
N LEU A 208 -24.27 -23.59 24.59
CA LEU A 208 -25.55 -23.00 24.17
C LEU A 208 -26.77 -23.73 24.76
N ARG A 209 -26.69 -25.06 24.88
CA ARG A 209 -27.72 -25.87 25.53
C ARG A 209 -27.82 -25.57 27.03
N ARG A 210 -26.70 -25.42 27.73
CA ARG A 210 -26.68 -25.04 29.16
C ARG A 210 -27.29 -23.67 29.40
N ILE A 211 -26.95 -22.67 28.58
CA ILE A 211 -27.56 -21.33 28.69
C ILE A 211 -29.06 -21.40 28.43
N ALA A 212 -29.49 -22.18 27.44
CA ALA A 212 -30.90 -22.37 27.15
C ALA A 212 -31.66 -22.97 28.34
N GLN A 213 -31.13 -24.04 28.92
CA GLN A 213 -31.68 -24.68 30.11
C GLN A 213 -31.72 -23.72 31.32
N GLY A 214 -30.68 -22.90 31.51
CA GLY A 214 -30.63 -21.89 32.58
C GLY A 214 -31.74 -20.85 32.49
N HIS A 215 -32.23 -20.56 31.29
CA HIS A 215 -33.39 -19.67 31.07
C HIS A 215 -34.73 -20.43 30.96
N GLY A 216 -34.77 -21.72 31.31
CA GLY A 216 -35.96 -22.56 31.21
C GLY A 216 -36.40 -22.83 29.75
N GLY A 217 -35.51 -22.63 28.78
CA GLY A 217 -35.75 -22.89 27.37
C GLY A 217 -34.90 -24.03 26.82
N GLN A 218 -34.97 -24.22 25.51
CA GLN A 218 -34.33 -25.32 24.79
C GLN A 218 -33.66 -24.80 23.52
N CYS A 219 -32.52 -25.39 23.17
CA CYS A 219 -31.89 -25.20 21.86
C CYS A 219 -32.39 -26.31 20.92
N LEU A 220 -33.00 -25.92 19.80
CA LEU A 220 -33.59 -26.86 18.82
C LEU A 220 -32.56 -27.33 17.78
N THR A 221 -31.39 -26.68 17.70
CA THR A 221 -30.36 -27.02 16.71
C THR A 221 -29.46 -28.16 17.20
N HIS A 222 -29.12 -29.08 16.30
CA HIS A 222 -28.29 -30.26 16.60
C HIS A 222 -26.83 -30.15 16.15
N ARG A 223 -26.49 -29.15 15.32
CA ARG A 223 -25.15 -28.98 14.75
C ARG A 223 -24.54 -27.64 15.18
N TYR A 224 -23.27 -27.66 15.59
CA TYR A 224 -22.50 -26.45 15.87
C TYR A 224 -21.78 -25.94 14.63
N GLU A 225 -22.07 -24.71 14.23
CA GLU A 225 -21.44 -24.04 13.07
C GLU A 225 -20.50 -22.90 13.50
N GLY A 226 -20.14 -22.88 14.78
CA GLY A 226 -19.27 -21.86 15.37
C GLY A 226 -20.06 -20.76 16.09
N ILE A 227 -19.35 -19.91 16.82
CA ILE A 227 -20.00 -18.94 17.73
C ILE A 227 -20.89 -17.92 17.00
N ARG A 228 -20.55 -17.57 15.74
CA ARG A 228 -21.34 -16.68 14.88
C ARG A 228 -22.39 -17.42 14.03
N GLY A 229 -22.44 -18.74 14.10
CA GLY A 229 -23.49 -19.55 13.49
C GLY A 229 -24.86 -19.18 14.05
N ARG A 230 -25.91 -19.49 13.29
CA ARG A 230 -27.29 -19.23 13.70
C ARG A 230 -27.91 -20.50 14.29
N TYR A 231 -28.63 -20.32 15.38
CA TYR A 231 -29.21 -21.40 16.16
C TYR A 231 -30.65 -21.05 16.52
N GLN A 232 -31.50 -22.07 16.51
CA GLN A 232 -32.90 -21.96 16.90
C GLN A 232 -33.08 -22.29 18.39
N PHE A 233 -33.84 -21.46 19.08
CA PHE A 233 -34.16 -21.62 20.50
C PHE A 233 -35.65 -21.50 20.75
N ARG A 234 -36.13 -22.17 21.79
CA ARG A 234 -37.49 -22.08 22.32
C ARG A 234 -37.42 -21.65 23.79
N CYS A 235 -38.14 -20.63 24.23
CA CYS A 235 -38.17 -20.25 25.66
C CYS A 235 -39.24 -21.02 26.44
N ALA A 236 -39.25 -20.86 27.76
CA ALA A 236 -40.26 -21.43 28.66
C ALA A 236 -41.70 -21.06 28.29
N GLN A 237 -41.90 -19.86 27.71
CA GLN A 237 -43.22 -19.37 27.27
C GLN A 237 -43.60 -19.85 25.86
N GLY A 238 -42.81 -20.74 25.26
CA GLY A 238 -43.09 -21.33 23.94
C GLY A 238 -42.65 -20.48 22.73
N HIS A 239 -42.07 -19.29 22.92
CA HIS A 239 -41.58 -18.49 21.81
C HIS A 239 -40.37 -19.15 21.15
N GLU A 240 -40.41 -19.28 19.83
CA GLU A 240 -39.30 -19.77 19.02
C GLU A 240 -38.63 -18.63 18.27
N TRP A 241 -37.29 -18.61 18.25
CA TRP A 241 -36.54 -17.63 17.47
C TRP A 241 -35.18 -18.15 17.04
N GLU A 242 -34.66 -17.53 15.99
CA GLU A 242 -33.30 -17.75 15.50
C GLU A 242 -32.39 -16.59 15.93
N THR A 243 -31.22 -16.90 16.47
CA THR A 243 -30.18 -15.91 16.79
C THR A 243 -28.79 -16.52 16.67
N ASN A 244 -27.74 -15.69 16.68
CA ASN A 244 -26.37 -16.18 16.68
C ASN A 244 -25.90 -16.60 18.08
N GLY A 245 -24.97 -17.54 18.15
CA GLY A 245 -24.47 -18.10 19.41
C GLY A 245 -23.80 -17.05 20.32
N VAL A 246 -23.07 -16.08 19.74
CA VAL A 246 -22.46 -14.96 20.48
C VAL A 246 -23.50 -14.19 21.28
N THR A 247 -24.66 -13.87 20.70
CA THR A 247 -25.69 -13.05 21.36
C THR A 247 -26.25 -13.76 22.60
N VAL A 248 -26.43 -15.08 22.53
CA VAL A 248 -26.92 -15.90 23.65
C VAL A 248 -25.87 -15.97 24.76
N ILE A 249 -24.60 -16.19 24.39
CA ILE A 249 -23.47 -16.21 25.33
C ILE A 249 -23.29 -14.85 26.02
N GLN A 250 -23.59 -13.74 25.32
CA GLN A 250 -23.56 -12.38 25.88
C GLN A 250 -24.79 -12.05 26.74
N GLY A 251 -25.73 -12.98 26.93
CA GLY A 251 -26.85 -12.85 27.87
C GLY A 251 -28.18 -12.40 27.27
N ALA A 252 -28.26 -12.22 25.94
CA ALA A 252 -29.53 -11.91 25.29
C ALA A 252 -30.31 -13.20 24.95
N TRP A 253 -31.51 -13.32 25.51
CA TRP A 253 -32.34 -14.53 25.41
C TRP A 253 -33.59 -14.31 24.54
N CYS A 254 -34.79 -14.30 25.13
CA CYS A 254 -36.05 -14.17 24.39
C CYS A 254 -36.50 -12.70 24.31
N ARG A 255 -36.51 -12.14 23.10
CA ARG A 255 -36.97 -10.76 22.86
C ARG A 255 -38.46 -10.57 23.12
N ALA A 256 -39.29 -11.58 22.83
CA ALA A 256 -40.72 -11.52 23.10
C ALA A 256 -40.98 -11.42 24.60
N CYS A 257 -40.41 -12.33 25.41
CA CYS A 257 -40.51 -12.28 26.87
C CYS A 257 -39.92 -10.98 27.46
N SER A 258 -38.81 -10.48 26.90
CA SER A 258 -38.24 -9.20 27.34
C SER A 258 -39.17 -8.02 27.05
N ARG A 259 -39.87 -8.02 25.90
CA ARG A 259 -40.85 -6.97 25.59
C ARG A 259 -42.09 -7.09 26.48
N ASP A 260 -42.58 -8.30 26.72
CA ASP A 260 -43.74 -8.51 27.59
C ASP A 260 -43.44 -8.05 29.02
N LYS A 261 -42.23 -8.31 29.53
CA LYS A 261 -41.77 -7.78 30.83
C LYS A 261 -41.67 -6.24 30.86
N LEU A 262 -41.43 -5.60 29.71
CA LEU A 262 -41.34 -4.14 29.58
C LEU A 262 -42.70 -3.45 29.39
N LYS A 263 -43.80 -4.18 29.20
CA LYS A 263 -45.14 -3.56 29.12
C LYS A 263 -45.52 -3.02 30.50
N LEU A 264 -45.39 -1.71 30.69
CA LEU A 264 -45.96 -0.97 31.81
C LEU A 264 -47.49 -1.12 31.74
N GLY A 265 -48.10 -1.94 32.59
CA GLY A 265 -49.56 -2.10 32.63
C GLY A 265 -50.24 -1.06 33.52
N ILE A 266 -51.58 -1.05 33.52
CA ILE A 266 -52.38 -0.18 34.41
C ILE A 266 -52.07 -0.42 35.90
N GLU A 267 -51.70 -1.66 36.26
CA GLU A 267 -51.27 -2.01 37.61
C GLU A 267 -49.97 -1.30 38.03
N ALA A 268 -49.01 -1.15 37.10
CA ALA A 268 -47.79 -0.40 37.36
C ALA A 268 -48.09 1.08 37.59
N MET A 269 -49.06 1.64 36.87
CA MET A 269 -49.54 3.02 37.09
C MET A 269 -50.21 3.19 38.46
N ARG A 270 -51.09 2.26 38.83
CA ARG A 270 -51.75 2.25 40.16
C ARG A 270 -50.74 2.17 41.30
N LYS A 271 -49.72 1.32 41.18
CA LYS A 271 -48.64 1.22 42.18
C LYS A 271 -47.84 2.53 42.30
N MET A 272 -47.52 3.18 41.18
CA MET A 272 -46.82 4.47 41.19
C MET A 272 -47.66 5.59 41.80
N ALA A 273 -48.99 5.56 41.62
CA ALA A 273 -49.88 6.50 42.26
C ALA A 273 -49.93 6.30 43.78
N ALA A 274 -50.06 5.05 44.22
CA ALA A 274 -50.09 4.69 45.63
C ALA A 274 -48.80 5.11 46.37
N GLN A 275 -47.64 4.92 45.74
CA GLN A 275 -46.35 5.37 46.29
C GLN A 275 -46.26 6.89 46.52
N ARG A 276 -47.07 7.68 45.82
CA ARG A 276 -47.13 9.15 45.93
C ARG A 276 -48.36 9.63 46.71
N GLY A 277 -49.04 8.71 47.42
CA GLY A 277 -50.23 8.98 48.22
C GLY A 277 -51.46 9.35 47.40
N GLY A 278 -51.51 9.01 46.11
CA GLY A 278 -52.66 9.27 45.25
C GLY A 278 -53.19 8.03 44.56
N LEU A 279 -54.14 8.21 43.64
CA LEU A 279 -54.83 7.16 42.90
C LEU A 279 -54.68 7.39 41.40
N CYS A 280 -54.58 6.30 40.64
CA CYS A 280 -54.79 6.32 39.19
C CYS A 280 -56.24 5.90 38.96
N ILE A 281 -57.06 6.83 38.47
CA ILE A 281 -58.52 6.66 38.34
C ILE A 281 -58.88 5.90 37.06
N SER A 282 -58.07 6.03 36.00
CA SER A 282 -58.29 5.30 34.76
C SER A 282 -58.18 3.78 34.95
N ASP A 283 -59.04 3.04 34.25
CA ASP A 283 -59.07 1.57 34.29
C ASP A 283 -58.25 0.90 33.18
N THR A 284 -57.94 1.63 32.12
CA THR A 284 -57.25 1.09 30.94
C THR A 284 -55.93 1.81 30.69
N TYR A 285 -54.89 1.04 30.36
CA TYR A 285 -53.59 1.55 29.91
C TYR A 285 -53.38 1.15 28.45
N VAL A 286 -53.29 2.14 27.57
CA VAL A 286 -53.07 1.93 26.13
C VAL A 286 -51.57 1.97 25.82
N ASP A 287 -50.91 3.08 26.14
CA ASP A 287 -49.47 3.28 25.97
C ASP A 287 -48.96 4.39 26.90
N ILE A 288 -47.67 4.74 26.77
CA ILE A 288 -47.02 5.74 27.63
C ILE A 288 -47.39 7.19 27.27
N GLU A 289 -48.00 7.43 26.11
CA GLU A 289 -48.36 8.75 25.58
C GLU A 289 -49.83 9.09 25.79
N THR A 290 -50.68 8.09 26.02
CA THR A 290 -52.10 8.25 26.30
C THR A 290 -52.29 8.83 27.71
N LYS A 291 -53.09 9.89 27.83
CA LYS A 291 -53.37 10.53 29.13
C LYS A 291 -54.21 9.61 30.00
N LEU A 292 -53.81 9.45 31.26
CA LEU A 292 -54.60 8.83 32.31
C LEU A 292 -55.09 9.91 33.28
N GLU A 293 -56.17 9.61 33.97
CA GLU A 293 -56.70 10.41 35.07
C GLU A 293 -56.07 9.98 36.40
N TRP A 294 -55.63 10.97 37.17
CA TRP A 294 -54.92 10.81 38.44
C TRP A 294 -55.57 11.67 39.51
N GLU A 295 -55.51 11.19 40.75
CA GLU A 295 -55.93 11.90 41.95
C GLU A 295 -54.77 11.93 42.95
N CYS A 296 -54.51 13.06 43.62
CA CYS A 296 -53.47 13.15 44.65
C CYS A 296 -54.04 12.98 46.05
N ALA A 297 -53.18 12.86 47.07
CA ALA A 297 -53.56 12.77 48.48
C ALA A 297 -54.49 13.90 48.96
N ARG A 298 -54.47 15.07 48.32
CA ARG A 298 -55.32 16.22 48.65
C ARG A 298 -56.64 16.25 47.87
N GLY A 299 -56.92 15.26 47.03
CA GLY A 299 -58.16 15.17 46.24
C GLY A 299 -58.14 15.87 44.86
N HIS A 300 -57.05 16.54 44.47
CA HIS A 300 -56.99 17.15 43.13
C HIS A 300 -57.00 16.07 42.04
N ARG A 301 -57.87 16.21 41.04
CA ARG A 301 -57.91 15.37 39.84
C ARG A 301 -57.29 16.07 38.64
N TRP A 302 -56.49 15.34 37.85
CA TRP A 302 -55.93 15.86 36.60
C TRP A 302 -55.62 14.75 35.60
N HIS A 303 -55.52 15.14 34.33
CA HIS A 303 -55.15 14.25 33.23
C HIS A 303 -53.70 14.46 32.84
N THR A 304 -52.88 13.41 32.88
CA THR A 304 -51.49 13.46 32.40
C THR A 304 -51.02 12.11 31.88
N THR A 305 -49.97 12.13 31.07
CA THR A 305 -49.41 10.92 30.47
C THR A 305 -48.54 10.15 31.47
N PRO A 306 -48.52 8.81 31.42
CA PRO A 306 -47.59 7.97 32.18
C PRO A 306 -46.13 8.44 32.07
N ARG A 307 -45.69 8.89 30.88
CA ARG A 307 -44.35 9.46 30.66
C ARG A 307 -44.04 10.60 31.65
N SER A 308 -45.00 11.48 31.90
CA SER A 308 -44.85 12.65 32.78
C SER A 308 -44.74 12.24 34.25
N ILE A 309 -45.54 11.26 34.69
CA ILE A 309 -45.50 10.72 36.04
C ILE A 309 -44.18 9.98 36.31
N ILE A 310 -43.71 9.20 35.33
CA ILE A 310 -42.41 8.50 35.40
C ILE A 310 -41.25 9.51 35.47
N ALA A 311 -41.35 10.62 34.73
CA ALA A 311 -40.38 11.71 34.77
C ALA A 311 -40.37 12.52 36.09
N GLY A 312 -41.30 12.24 37.01
CA GLY A 312 -41.33 12.84 38.35
C GLY A 312 -42.32 13.98 38.54
N HIS A 313 -43.10 14.34 37.51
CA HIS A 313 -44.18 15.32 37.66
C HIS A 313 -45.39 14.68 38.34
N TRP A 314 -46.05 15.41 39.26
CA TRP A 314 -47.17 14.90 40.03
C TRP A 314 -48.38 15.85 39.96
N CYS A 315 -48.81 16.41 41.08
CA CYS A 315 -49.92 17.36 41.13
C CYS A 315 -49.42 18.80 41.09
N ALA A 316 -49.75 19.53 40.01
CA ALA A 316 -49.39 20.94 39.85
C ALA A 316 -50.01 21.83 40.94
N GLN A 317 -51.25 21.53 41.36
CA GLN A 317 -51.93 22.28 42.41
C GLN A 317 -51.21 22.12 43.75
N CYS A 318 -50.82 20.89 44.12
CA CYS A 318 -49.99 20.64 45.31
C CYS A 318 -48.62 21.33 45.23
N TYR A 319 -47.99 21.36 44.05
CA TYR A 319 -46.73 22.07 43.83
C TYR A 319 -46.88 23.60 44.00
N TYR A 320 -47.96 24.20 43.52
CA TYR A 320 -48.21 25.62 43.76
C TYR A 320 -48.53 25.90 45.22
N LEU A 321 -49.32 25.04 45.89
CA LEU A 321 -49.59 25.12 47.32
C LEU A 321 -48.30 25.08 48.15
N SER A 322 -47.36 24.18 47.85
CA SER A 322 -46.10 24.06 48.60
C SER A 322 -45.18 25.28 48.45
N ARG A 323 -45.44 26.17 47.47
CA ARG A 323 -44.67 27.39 47.24
C ARG A 323 -45.30 28.64 47.88
N ILE A 324 -46.48 28.52 48.46
CA ILE A 324 -47.14 29.62 49.17
C ILE A 324 -46.66 29.57 50.62
N THR A 325 -45.85 30.54 51.03
CA THR A 325 -45.26 30.61 52.39
C THR A 325 -46.12 31.39 53.39
N ARG A 326 -47.10 32.17 52.92
CA ARG A 326 -48.01 32.96 53.75
C ARG A 326 -49.33 32.22 53.90
N ASP A 327 -49.67 31.88 55.14
CA ASP A 327 -50.97 31.32 55.47
C ASP A 327 -52.07 32.38 55.22
N GLU A 328 -53.23 31.95 54.71
CA GLU A 328 -54.42 32.81 54.48
C GLU A 328 -54.43 33.80 53.30
N THR A 329 -53.70 33.54 52.20
CA THR A 329 -53.82 34.35 50.97
C THR A 329 -54.97 33.89 50.05
N ARG A 330 -55.63 34.82 49.33
CA ARG A 330 -56.58 34.50 48.23
C ARG A 330 -55.99 33.54 47.19
N ARG A 331 -54.66 33.51 47.07
CA ARG A 331 -53.91 32.61 46.19
C ARG A 331 -53.89 31.16 46.69
N LYS A 332 -53.89 30.92 48.01
CA LYS A 332 -53.94 29.57 48.61
C LYS A 332 -55.30 28.92 48.35
N ARG A 333 -56.39 29.66 48.61
CA ARG A 333 -57.79 29.23 48.36
C ARG A 333 -58.08 28.81 46.91
N ARG A 334 -57.27 29.25 45.93
CA ARG A 334 -57.42 28.87 44.52
C ARG A 334 -57.00 27.41 44.24
N TYR A 335 -56.07 26.89 45.02
CA TYR A 335 -55.46 25.57 44.80
C TYR A 335 -55.78 24.60 45.93
N GLU A 336 -56.68 24.97 46.85
CA GLU A 336 -57.30 24.05 47.81
C GLU A 336 -58.49 23.38 47.12
N VAL A 337 -58.70 22.08 47.37
CA VAL A 337 -59.88 21.39 46.87
C VAL A 337 -61.10 21.98 47.56
N VAL A 338 -62.05 22.47 46.77
CA VAL A 338 -63.39 22.81 47.26
C VAL A 338 -64.12 21.50 47.42
N GLU A 339 -64.28 21.03 48.66
CA GLU A 339 -65.27 19.98 48.94
C GLU A 339 -66.65 20.58 48.67
N VAL A 340 -67.38 20.00 47.71
CA VAL A 340 -68.77 20.35 47.37
C VAL A 340 -69.68 19.29 47.94
#